data_AF-A0A7C4FFG2-F1
#
_entry.id   AF-A0A7C4FFG2-F1
#
_cell.length_a   1.000
_cell.length_b   1.000
_cell.length_c   1.000
_cell.angle_alpha   90.00
_cell.angle_beta   90.00
_cell.angle_gamma   90.00
#
_symmetry.space_group_name_H-M   'P 1'
#
loop_
_entity.id
_entity.type
_entity.pdbx_description
1 polymer ?
#
loop_
_entity_poly.entity_id
_entity_poly.type
_entity_poly.pdbx_seq_one_letter_code
_entity_poly.pdbx_strand_id
1 'polypeptide(L)'
;MLYIHIGAGSPWLRSYHIIECDTFTSGCAKTMYRNGERLSAVLVDKVFQYMFEHVSILQKPVHMYKYSNRVYRVYTYSKELKYLLETAISFAYTLRKYCRDRSCYYYVLRSAFAYCSSTESCLKSLEEWLRYMNRISERRRRAGRKALLTRLERATRMCKAIVSEYFPDLEKPPVFKVDERGYAECVSNAVKVLSRIFAQNVARRYAESICSGGNSIYIFARDSIIAVDVRYSPRDVRVYYESCIDAEKYAMVKLVAVVTTDREVNEVDWVALLGYDKLANQLFLHYVPPTLLLADIERARLWLLGLVDNWGRRELNFALVET
;
A
#
# COMPACT_ATOMS: atom_id res chain seq x y z
N MET A 1 -15.52 -18.33 36.60
CA MET A 1 -16.50 -18.17 35.51
C MET A 1 -16.04 -16.98 34.70
N LEU A 2 -15.83 -17.12 33.39
CA LEU A 2 -15.28 -16.06 32.55
C LEU A 2 -16.42 -15.16 32.01
N TYR A 3 -16.15 -13.88 31.84
CA TYR A 3 -17.07 -12.85 31.35
C TYR A 3 -16.42 -12.04 30.23
N ILE A 4 -17.24 -11.57 29.29
CA ILE A 4 -16.85 -10.61 28.25
C ILE A 4 -17.45 -9.25 28.61
N HIS A 5 -16.61 -8.23 28.72
CA HIS A 5 -17.06 -6.87 28.99
C HIS A 5 -16.85 -6.02 27.74
N ILE A 6 -17.92 -5.38 27.29
CA ILE A 6 -17.90 -4.47 26.14
C ILE A 6 -18.15 -3.05 26.63
N GLY A 7 -17.09 -2.25 26.67
CA GLY A 7 -17.08 -0.86 27.11
C GLY A 7 -17.25 0.13 25.96
N ALA A 8 -18.43 0.72 25.84
CA ALA A 8 -18.71 1.79 24.88
C ALA A 8 -18.34 3.16 25.47
N GLY A 9 -17.45 3.90 24.79
CA GLY A 9 -17.03 5.24 25.20
C GLY A 9 -18.10 6.32 25.02
N SER A 10 -18.03 7.38 25.83
CA SER A 10 -18.88 8.57 25.73
C SER A 10 -18.86 9.23 24.32
N PRO A 11 -19.87 10.05 23.97
CA PRO A 11 -20.14 10.51 22.60
C PRO A 11 -18.98 11.17 21.85
N TRP A 12 -18.02 11.75 22.58
CA TRP A 12 -16.90 12.53 22.04
C TRP A 12 -15.64 11.69 21.73
N LEU A 13 -15.54 10.48 22.29
CA LEU A 13 -14.40 9.56 22.15
C LEU A 13 -14.87 8.18 21.71
N ARG A 14 -15.91 8.14 20.84
CA ARG A 14 -16.55 6.89 20.40
C ARG A 14 -15.49 5.86 20.05
N SER A 15 -15.36 4.88 20.93
CA SER A 15 -14.41 3.79 20.84
C SER A 15 -14.97 2.65 21.67
N TYR A 16 -14.67 1.43 21.29
CA TYR A 16 -15.07 0.24 22.04
C TYR A 16 -13.86 -0.34 22.74
N HIS A 17 -14.09 -0.94 23.89
CA HIS A 17 -13.08 -1.64 24.65
C HIS A 17 -13.63 -3.00 25.05
N ILE A 18 -12.99 -4.07 24.58
CA ILE A 18 -13.43 -5.45 24.83
C ILE A 18 -12.38 -6.10 25.75
N ILE A 19 -12.84 -6.67 26.86
CA ILE A 19 -11.99 -7.39 27.82
C ILE A 19 -12.66 -8.70 28.26
N GLU A 20 -11.84 -9.71 28.49
CA GLU A 20 -12.22 -10.98 29.10
C GLU A 20 -11.75 -11.01 30.55
N CYS A 21 -12.60 -11.48 31.46
CA CYS A 21 -12.44 -11.28 32.90
C CYS A 21 -13.07 -12.41 33.72
N ASP A 22 -12.45 -12.81 34.83
CA ASP A 22 -13.03 -13.79 35.76
C ASP A 22 -14.07 -13.18 36.72
N THR A 23 -14.27 -11.86 36.67
CA THR A 23 -15.21 -11.14 37.52
C THR A 23 -16.10 -10.26 36.67
N PHE A 24 -17.38 -10.14 37.03
CA PHE A 24 -18.34 -9.31 36.31
C PHE A 24 -18.32 -7.83 36.74
N THR A 25 -17.47 -7.45 37.71
CA THR A 25 -17.48 -6.11 38.32
C THR A 25 -16.47 -5.15 37.67
N SER A 26 -16.54 -3.87 38.04
CA SER A 26 -15.60 -2.84 37.58
C SER A 26 -14.14 -3.08 37.99
N GLY A 27 -13.90 -3.98 38.97
CA GLY A 27 -12.55 -4.40 39.37
C GLY A 27 -11.74 -4.94 38.19
N CYS A 28 -12.36 -5.69 37.28
CA CYS A 28 -11.63 -6.18 36.11
C CYS A 28 -11.22 -5.05 35.16
N ALA A 29 -12.13 -4.12 34.85
CA ALA A 29 -11.79 -3.01 33.95
C ALA A 29 -10.68 -2.10 34.51
N LYS A 30 -10.55 -1.98 35.85
CA LYS A 30 -9.43 -1.29 36.49
C LYS A 30 -8.10 -1.98 36.23
N THR A 31 -8.05 -3.30 36.41
CA THR A 31 -6.82 -4.10 36.25
C THR A 31 -6.44 -4.26 34.77
N MET A 32 -7.43 -4.48 33.90
CA MET A 32 -7.24 -4.81 32.48
C MET A 32 -7.36 -3.60 31.54
N TYR A 33 -7.45 -2.37 32.07
CA TYR A 33 -7.67 -1.16 31.25
C TYR A 33 -6.65 -0.98 30.12
N ARG A 34 -5.40 -1.42 30.35
CA ARG A 34 -4.30 -1.33 29.38
C ARG A 34 -4.15 -2.55 28.48
N ASN A 35 -4.78 -3.68 28.82
CA ASN A 35 -4.57 -4.98 28.17
C ASN A 35 -5.77 -5.45 27.34
N GLY A 36 -6.86 -4.70 27.30
CA GLY A 36 -8.02 -5.01 26.46
C GLY A 36 -7.91 -4.51 25.03
N GLU A 37 -8.71 -5.11 24.14
CA GLU A 37 -8.79 -4.72 22.75
C GLU A 37 -9.54 -3.38 22.62
N ARG A 38 -8.89 -2.37 22.05
CA ARG A 38 -9.47 -1.05 21.83
C ARG A 38 -9.74 -0.83 20.35
N LEU A 39 -10.99 -0.50 20.04
CA LEU A 39 -11.47 -0.34 18.66
C LEU A 39 -11.91 1.09 18.39
N SER A 40 -11.54 1.63 17.22
CA SER A 40 -12.01 2.93 16.75
C SER A 40 -13.48 2.84 16.32
N ALA A 41 -14.36 3.63 16.95
CA ALA A 41 -15.78 3.55 16.59
C ALA A 41 -16.10 4.15 15.21
N VAL A 42 -15.21 4.96 14.62
CA VAL A 42 -15.34 5.38 13.21
C VAL A 42 -15.50 4.15 12.28
N LEU A 43 -14.94 3.02 12.70
CA LEU A 43 -14.97 1.77 11.93
C LEU A 43 -16.10 0.85 12.39
N VAL A 44 -16.30 0.70 13.71
CA VAL A 44 -17.17 -0.36 14.26
C VAL A 44 -18.51 0.09 14.84
N ASP A 45 -18.74 1.40 15.09
CA ASP A 45 -19.93 1.92 15.80
C ASP A 45 -21.25 1.41 15.23
N LYS A 46 -21.40 1.51 13.91
CA LYS A 46 -22.65 1.15 13.23
C LYS A 46 -22.92 -0.35 13.28
N VAL A 47 -21.87 -1.16 13.13
CA VAL A 47 -21.99 -2.62 13.23
C VAL A 47 -22.36 -3.02 14.66
N PHE A 48 -21.69 -2.44 15.66
CA PHE A 48 -21.96 -2.75 17.06
C PHE A 48 -23.34 -2.27 17.49
N GLN A 49 -23.81 -1.11 17.02
CA GLN A 49 -25.19 -0.65 17.23
C GLN A 49 -26.20 -1.69 16.73
N TYR A 50 -26.05 -2.15 15.48
CA TYR A 50 -26.92 -3.20 14.93
C TYR A 50 -26.83 -4.51 15.71
N MET A 51 -25.64 -4.91 16.16
CA MET A 51 -25.49 -6.09 17.01
C MET A 51 -26.26 -5.97 18.33
N PHE A 52 -26.14 -4.84 19.03
CA PHE A 52 -26.87 -4.60 20.28
C PHE A 52 -28.38 -4.50 20.06
N GLU A 53 -28.82 -4.05 18.89
CA GLU A 53 -30.24 -3.92 18.53
C GLU A 53 -30.86 -5.24 18.10
N HIS A 54 -30.13 -6.12 17.42
CA HIS A 54 -30.70 -7.33 16.80
C HIS A 54 -30.33 -8.64 17.51
N VAL A 55 -29.14 -8.75 18.11
CA VAL A 55 -28.67 -10.01 18.70
C VAL A 55 -29.18 -10.13 20.15
N SER A 56 -30.08 -11.09 20.37
CA SER A 56 -30.79 -11.28 21.64
C SER A 56 -29.90 -11.40 22.88
N ILE A 57 -28.77 -12.11 22.81
CA ILE A 57 -27.84 -12.23 23.95
C ILE A 57 -27.19 -10.89 24.32
N LEU A 58 -26.97 -10.02 23.34
CA LEU A 58 -26.35 -8.70 23.54
C LEU A 58 -27.31 -7.66 24.13
N GLN A 59 -28.61 -7.89 24.01
CA GLN A 59 -29.64 -7.06 24.64
C GLN A 59 -29.76 -7.29 26.15
N LYS A 60 -29.27 -8.44 26.66
CA LYS A 60 -29.44 -8.89 28.05
C LYS A 60 -28.10 -9.05 28.75
N PRO A 61 -27.38 -7.95 29.07
CA PRO A 61 -26.17 -8.05 29.85
C PRO A 61 -26.47 -8.57 31.26
N VAL A 62 -25.59 -9.42 31.79
CA VAL A 62 -25.70 -9.92 33.18
C VAL A 62 -25.36 -8.84 34.20
N HIS A 63 -24.57 -7.84 33.78
CA HIS A 63 -24.24 -6.69 34.61
C HIS A 63 -23.88 -5.48 33.75
N MET A 64 -24.05 -4.28 34.29
CA MET A 64 -23.63 -3.03 33.67
C MET A 64 -22.99 -2.12 34.69
N TYR A 65 -21.88 -1.48 34.33
CA TYR A 65 -21.22 -0.50 35.18
C TYR A 65 -20.55 0.61 34.37
N LYS A 66 -20.28 1.73 35.04
CA LYS A 66 -19.48 2.82 34.48
C LYS A 66 -18.06 2.74 35.02
N TYR A 67 -17.08 2.90 34.15
CA TYR A 67 -15.68 3.04 34.55
C TYR A 67 -14.95 3.94 33.56
N SER A 68 -14.20 4.93 34.07
CA SER A 68 -13.64 6.01 33.25
C SER A 68 -14.76 6.69 32.45
N ASN A 69 -14.53 6.97 31.17
CA ASN A 69 -15.49 7.54 30.22
C ASN A 69 -16.29 6.48 29.45
N ARG A 70 -16.51 5.28 30.02
CA ARG A 70 -17.16 4.15 29.34
C ARG A 70 -18.31 3.55 30.14
N VAL A 71 -19.33 3.10 29.42
CA VAL A 71 -20.38 2.21 29.93
C VAL A 71 -20.05 0.79 29.48
N TYR A 72 -19.80 -0.09 30.45
CA TYR A 72 -19.54 -1.50 30.19
C TYR A 72 -20.82 -2.31 30.31
N ARG A 73 -21.07 -3.14 29.30
CA ARG A 73 -22.06 -4.21 29.30
C ARG A 73 -21.32 -5.54 29.45
N VAL A 74 -21.70 -6.33 30.44
CA VAL A 74 -21.03 -7.57 30.80
C VAL A 74 -21.90 -8.75 30.40
N TYR A 75 -21.29 -9.76 29.79
CA TYR A 75 -21.94 -10.98 29.33
C TYR A 75 -21.18 -12.19 29.85
N THR A 76 -21.91 -13.27 30.15
CA THR A 76 -21.27 -14.57 30.41
C THR A 76 -20.50 -14.99 29.17
N TYR A 77 -19.25 -15.44 29.36
CA TYR A 77 -18.44 -15.89 28.24
C TYR A 77 -19.06 -17.12 27.57
N SER A 78 -19.12 -17.10 26.24
CA SER A 78 -19.25 -18.30 25.43
C SER A 78 -18.31 -18.16 24.22
N LYS A 79 -17.85 -19.31 23.68
CA LYS A 79 -16.98 -19.32 22.50
C LYS A 79 -17.68 -18.68 21.29
N GLU A 80 -18.98 -18.92 21.15
CA GLU A 80 -19.82 -18.41 20.07
C GLU A 80 -19.98 -16.89 20.16
N LEU A 81 -20.16 -16.34 21.36
CA LEU A 81 -20.26 -14.90 21.56
C LEU A 81 -18.93 -14.20 21.25
N LYS A 82 -17.80 -14.76 21.71
CA LYS A 82 -16.48 -14.24 21.35
C LYS A 82 -16.26 -14.25 19.84
N TYR A 83 -16.54 -15.38 19.21
CA TYR A 83 -16.40 -15.53 17.77
C TYR A 83 -17.31 -14.57 16.98
N LEU A 84 -18.52 -14.31 17.46
CA LEU A 84 -19.43 -13.32 16.88
C LEU A 84 -18.84 -11.90 16.93
N LEU A 85 -18.24 -11.51 18.06
CA LEU A 85 -17.60 -10.20 18.21
C LEU A 85 -16.41 -10.06 17.24
N GLU A 86 -15.53 -11.06 17.18
CA GLU A 86 -14.38 -11.07 16.27
C GLU A 86 -14.82 -11.02 14.78
N THR A 87 -15.87 -11.75 14.44
CA THR A 87 -16.47 -11.76 13.10
C THR A 87 -17.08 -10.40 12.75
N ALA A 88 -17.78 -9.77 13.69
CA ALA A 88 -18.37 -8.45 13.49
C ALA A 88 -17.32 -7.35 13.33
N ILE A 89 -16.21 -7.42 14.08
CA ILE A 89 -15.07 -6.53 13.90
C ILE A 89 -14.52 -6.70 12.48
N SER A 90 -14.23 -7.93 12.07
CA SER A 90 -13.74 -8.24 10.71
C SER A 90 -14.70 -7.76 9.62
N PHE A 91 -16.01 -7.93 9.83
CA PHE A 91 -17.05 -7.44 8.94
C PHE A 91 -17.02 -5.92 8.82
N ALA A 92 -16.91 -5.19 9.93
CA ALA A 92 -16.86 -3.74 9.95
C ALA A 92 -15.67 -3.19 9.12
N TYR A 93 -14.48 -3.74 9.32
CA TYR A 93 -13.29 -3.36 8.55
C TYR A 93 -13.42 -3.70 7.07
N THR A 94 -14.00 -4.85 6.74
CA THR A 94 -14.18 -5.30 5.36
C THR A 94 -15.23 -4.47 4.63
N LEU A 95 -16.35 -4.18 5.29
CA LEU A 95 -17.43 -3.34 4.76
C LEU A 95 -16.92 -1.94 4.39
N ARG A 96 -16.08 -1.34 5.25
CA ARG A 96 -15.46 -0.03 4.99
C ARG A 96 -14.59 -0.02 3.74
N LYS A 97 -13.88 -1.12 3.45
CA LYS A 97 -13.05 -1.27 2.23
C LYS A 97 -13.90 -1.56 1.00
N TYR A 98 -14.98 -2.30 1.17
CA TYR A 98 -15.85 -2.76 0.08
C TYR A 98 -16.76 -1.64 -0.47
N CYS A 99 -17.34 -0.83 0.42
CA CYS A 99 -18.27 0.23 0.06
C CYS A 99 -17.56 1.59 -0.12
N ARG A 100 -17.80 2.23 -1.27
CA ARG A 100 -17.26 3.57 -1.59
C ARG A 100 -18.14 4.72 -1.12
N ASP A 101 -19.43 4.45 -0.92
CA ASP A 101 -20.44 5.44 -0.58
C ASP A 101 -21.30 4.98 0.61
N ARG A 102 -22.13 5.90 1.11
CA ARG A 102 -23.02 5.64 2.25
C ARG A 102 -24.15 4.69 1.88
N SER A 103 -24.70 4.74 0.67
CA SER A 103 -25.84 3.90 0.27
C SER A 103 -25.46 2.41 0.26
N CYS A 104 -24.31 2.06 -0.32
CA CYS A 104 -23.74 0.71 -0.23
C CYS A 104 -23.57 0.26 1.21
N TYR A 105 -22.98 1.13 2.05
CA TYR A 105 -22.68 0.81 3.44
C TYR A 105 -23.94 0.41 4.20
N TYR A 106 -25.00 1.22 4.11
CA TYR A 106 -26.26 0.95 4.80
C TYR A 106 -27.02 -0.24 4.21
N TYR A 107 -26.98 -0.43 2.89
CA TYR A 107 -27.60 -1.59 2.24
C TYR A 107 -26.99 -2.88 2.76
N VAL A 108 -25.66 -3.02 2.67
CA VAL A 108 -24.96 -4.24 3.12
C VAL A 108 -25.14 -4.47 4.62
N LEU A 109 -25.05 -3.41 5.44
CA LEU A 109 -25.27 -3.50 6.88
C LEU A 109 -26.68 -4.03 7.18
N ARG A 110 -27.73 -3.43 6.60
CA ARG A 110 -29.11 -3.89 6.81
C ARG A 110 -29.31 -5.33 6.35
N SER A 111 -28.79 -5.68 5.17
CA SER A 111 -28.93 -7.04 4.63
C SER A 111 -28.19 -8.08 5.46
N ALA A 112 -27.03 -7.75 6.02
CA ALA A 112 -26.27 -8.66 6.87
C ALA A 112 -26.92 -8.91 8.24
N PHE A 113 -27.67 -7.93 8.74
CA PHE A 113 -28.34 -8.04 10.05
C PHE A 113 -29.83 -8.42 9.97
N ALA A 114 -30.41 -8.52 8.76
CA ALA A 114 -31.84 -8.79 8.56
C ALA A 114 -32.34 -10.06 9.26
N TYR A 115 -31.46 -11.06 9.45
CA TYR A 115 -31.80 -12.36 10.05
C TYR A 115 -30.99 -12.66 11.33
N CYS A 116 -30.39 -11.64 11.95
CA CYS A 116 -29.58 -11.77 13.18
C CYS A 116 -30.43 -11.91 14.45
N SER A 117 -31.34 -12.89 14.55
CA SER A 117 -32.15 -13.13 15.76
C SER A 117 -31.44 -13.95 16.85
N SER A 118 -30.44 -14.75 16.48
CA SER A 118 -29.59 -15.52 17.39
C SER A 118 -28.10 -15.31 17.09
N THR A 119 -27.22 -15.72 18.02
CA THR A 119 -25.77 -15.71 17.81
C THR A 119 -25.38 -16.51 16.56
N GLU A 120 -25.97 -17.69 16.38
CA GLU A 120 -25.70 -18.60 15.26
C GLU A 120 -26.17 -18.01 13.92
N SER A 121 -27.41 -17.51 13.85
CA SER A 121 -27.94 -16.96 12.60
C SER A 121 -27.17 -15.71 12.18
N CYS A 122 -26.74 -14.90 13.16
CA CYS A 122 -25.95 -13.72 12.89
C CYS A 122 -24.53 -14.04 12.43
N LEU A 123 -23.87 -15.01 13.06
CA LEU A 123 -22.57 -15.52 12.63
C LEU A 123 -22.61 -15.95 11.17
N LYS A 124 -23.56 -16.84 10.82
CA LYS A 124 -23.71 -17.34 9.46
C LYS A 124 -23.88 -16.21 8.45
N SER A 125 -24.74 -15.23 8.74
CA SER A 125 -24.99 -14.11 7.81
C SER A 125 -23.77 -13.21 7.65
N LEU A 126 -23.08 -12.87 8.74
CA LEU A 126 -21.86 -12.04 8.68
C LEU A 126 -20.74 -12.75 7.92
N GLU A 127 -20.56 -14.06 8.10
CA GLU A 127 -19.57 -14.86 7.38
C GLU A 127 -19.87 -14.95 5.87
N GLU A 128 -21.13 -15.16 5.49
CA GLU A 128 -21.54 -15.17 4.08
C GLU A 128 -21.23 -13.83 3.40
N TRP A 129 -21.55 -12.71 4.07
CA TRP A 129 -21.24 -11.39 3.57
C TRP A 129 -19.73 -11.11 3.53
N LEU A 130 -18.98 -11.52 4.55
CA LEU A 130 -17.53 -11.43 4.55
C LEU A 130 -16.91 -12.16 3.36
N ARG A 131 -17.32 -13.41 3.13
CA ARG A 131 -16.86 -14.22 1.99
C ARG A 131 -17.19 -13.54 0.67
N TYR A 132 -18.41 -13.03 0.52
CA TYR A 132 -18.84 -12.30 -0.67
C TYR A 132 -18.02 -11.02 -0.91
N MET A 133 -17.90 -10.15 0.10
CA MET A 133 -17.17 -8.90 0.01
C MET A 133 -15.68 -9.12 -0.27
N ASN A 134 -15.07 -10.12 0.36
CA ASN A 134 -13.67 -10.49 0.11
C ASN A 134 -13.46 -10.97 -1.33
N ARG A 135 -14.34 -11.83 -1.84
CA ARG A 135 -14.29 -12.29 -3.24
C ARG A 135 -14.38 -11.13 -4.24
N ILE A 136 -15.30 -10.19 -4.02
CA ILE A 136 -15.45 -9.03 -4.91
C ILE A 136 -14.25 -8.08 -4.79
N SER A 137 -13.77 -7.81 -3.57
CA SER A 137 -12.61 -6.96 -3.33
C SER A 137 -11.36 -7.53 -4.00
N GLU A 138 -11.17 -8.85 -3.92
CA GLU A 138 -10.08 -9.55 -4.59
C GLU A 138 -10.17 -9.45 -6.11
N ARG A 139 -11.37 -9.66 -6.68
CA ARG A 139 -11.60 -9.50 -8.12
C ARG A 139 -11.28 -8.07 -8.59
N ARG A 140 -11.69 -7.06 -7.82
CA ARG A 140 -11.40 -5.64 -8.11
C ARG A 140 -9.89 -5.35 -8.01
N ARG A 141 -9.22 -5.92 -7.01
CA ARG A 141 -7.76 -5.79 -6.83
C ARG A 141 -7.00 -6.35 -8.04
N ARG A 142 -7.31 -7.58 -8.47
CA ARG A 142 -6.72 -8.19 -9.67
C ARG A 142 -7.00 -7.39 -10.94
N ALA A 143 -8.25 -6.92 -11.12
CA ALA A 143 -8.59 -6.07 -12.25
C ALA A 143 -7.77 -4.75 -12.26
N GLY A 144 -7.59 -4.13 -11.09
CA GLY A 144 -6.73 -2.94 -10.95
C GLY A 144 -5.26 -3.22 -11.28
N ARG A 145 -4.71 -4.36 -10.85
CA ARG A 145 -3.35 -4.79 -11.16
C ARG A 145 -3.13 -5.02 -12.66
N LYS A 146 -4.10 -5.63 -13.35
CA LYS A 146 -4.09 -5.78 -14.82
C LYS A 146 -4.19 -4.43 -15.53
N ALA A 147 -5.12 -3.58 -15.10
CA ALA A 147 -5.30 -2.26 -15.68
C ALA A 147 -4.04 -1.39 -15.54
N LEU A 148 -3.34 -1.49 -14.40
CA LEU A 148 -2.06 -0.81 -14.19
C LEU A 148 -1.00 -1.32 -15.18
N LEU A 149 -0.86 -2.64 -15.36
CA LEU A 149 0.06 -3.21 -16.35
C LEU A 149 -0.23 -2.67 -17.76
N THR A 150 -1.49 -2.74 -18.19
CA THR A 150 -1.90 -2.24 -19.52
C THR A 150 -1.64 -0.74 -19.68
N ARG A 151 -1.83 0.05 -18.63
CA ARG A 151 -1.49 1.48 -18.62
C ARG A 151 0.01 1.68 -18.83
N LEU A 152 0.85 0.97 -18.08
CA LEU A 152 2.31 1.05 -18.19
C LEU A 152 2.78 0.64 -19.58
N GLU A 153 2.29 -0.46 -20.14
CA GLU A 153 2.63 -0.92 -21.51
C GLU A 153 2.20 0.09 -22.59
N ARG A 154 1.06 0.76 -22.41
CA ARG A 154 0.62 1.82 -23.32
C ARG A 154 1.49 3.05 -23.21
N ALA A 155 1.79 3.51 -21.99
CA ALA A 155 2.63 4.67 -21.75
C ALA A 155 4.06 4.46 -22.28
N THR A 156 4.65 3.28 -22.07
CA THR A 156 5.95 2.91 -22.63
C THR A 156 6.00 3.11 -24.14
N ARG A 157 4.94 2.70 -24.86
CA ARG A 157 4.84 2.90 -26.31
C ARG A 157 4.74 4.38 -26.70
N MET A 158 3.98 5.17 -25.94
CA MET A 158 3.82 6.61 -26.20
C MET A 158 5.12 7.39 -25.98
N CYS A 159 5.89 7.01 -24.97
CA CYS A 159 7.15 7.68 -24.64
C CYS A 159 8.34 7.24 -25.50
N LYS A 160 8.13 6.29 -26.42
CA LYS A 160 9.20 5.72 -27.22
C LYS A 160 10.00 6.77 -27.99
N ALA A 161 9.34 7.73 -28.66
CA ALA A 161 10.02 8.76 -29.45
C ALA A 161 10.98 9.61 -28.60
N ILE A 162 10.49 10.12 -27.45
CA ILE A 162 11.31 10.91 -26.51
C ILE A 162 12.46 10.07 -25.96
N VAL A 163 12.20 8.80 -25.63
CA VAL A 163 13.24 7.89 -25.16
C VAL A 163 14.29 7.64 -26.23
N SER A 164 13.91 7.36 -27.48
CA SER A 164 14.87 7.13 -28.57
C SER A 164 15.73 8.38 -28.84
N GLU A 165 15.18 9.58 -28.69
CA GLU A 165 15.88 10.84 -28.94
C GLU A 165 16.84 11.22 -27.81
N TYR A 166 16.35 11.24 -26.56
CA TYR A 166 17.09 11.78 -25.43
C TYR A 166 17.77 10.70 -24.57
N PHE A 167 17.22 9.48 -24.55
CA PHE A 167 17.65 8.38 -23.69
C PHE A 167 17.81 7.04 -24.45
N PRO A 168 18.50 6.99 -25.60
CA PRO A 168 18.53 5.80 -26.47
C PRO A 168 19.07 4.54 -25.77
N ASP A 169 19.92 4.72 -24.77
CA ASP A 169 20.49 3.62 -23.97
C ASP A 169 19.42 2.85 -23.16
N LEU A 170 18.25 3.45 -22.92
CA LEU A 170 17.11 2.78 -22.29
C LEU A 170 16.42 1.76 -23.20
N GLU A 171 16.63 1.81 -24.53
CA GLU A 171 16.03 0.81 -25.42
C GLU A 171 16.71 -0.55 -25.31
N LYS A 172 18.01 -0.55 -24.97
CA LYS A 172 18.83 -1.75 -24.78
C LYS A 172 19.76 -1.57 -23.57
N PRO A 173 19.20 -1.47 -22.34
CA PRO A 173 20.02 -1.26 -21.17
C PRO A 173 20.91 -2.49 -20.97
N PRO A 174 22.21 -2.32 -20.73
CA PRO A 174 23.08 -3.46 -20.41
C PRO A 174 22.65 -4.01 -19.04
N VAL A 175 22.24 -5.28 -19.06
CA VAL A 175 21.80 -6.00 -17.87
C VAL A 175 22.94 -6.89 -17.40
N PHE A 176 23.39 -6.70 -16.16
CA PHE A 176 24.39 -7.58 -15.56
C PHE A 176 23.69 -8.57 -14.64
N LYS A 177 23.61 -9.82 -15.10
CA LYS A 177 23.08 -10.94 -14.32
C LYS A 177 24.20 -11.92 -14.05
N VAL A 178 24.27 -12.40 -12.81
CA VAL A 178 25.07 -13.59 -12.49
C VAL A 178 24.16 -14.78 -12.82
N ASP A 179 24.32 -15.34 -14.01
CA ASP A 179 23.69 -16.59 -14.39
C ASP A 179 24.55 -17.80 -13.95
N GLU A 180 24.17 -19.00 -14.37
CA GLU A 180 24.92 -20.23 -14.07
C GLU A 180 26.36 -20.23 -14.62
N ARG A 181 26.73 -19.29 -15.51
CA ARG A 181 28.07 -19.19 -16.12
C ARG A 181 29.10 -18.49 -15.21
N GLY A 182 28.64 -17.93 -14.09
CA GLY A 182 29.48 -17.59 -12.95
C GLY A 182 29.87 -16.11 -12.82
N TYR A 183 30.15 -15.72 -11.58
CA TYR A 183 30.50 -14.37 -11.14
C TYR A 183 31.59 -13.69 -11.99
N ALA A 184 32.61 -14.44 -12.40
CA ALA A 184 33.73 -13.91 -13.18
C ALA A 184 33.32 -13.39 -14.57
N GLU A 185 32.36 -14.05 -15.23
CA GLU A 185 31.85 -13.60 -16.54
C GLU A 185 31.02 -12.32 -16.39
N CYS A 186 30.17 -12.24 -15.36
CA CYS A 186 29.45 -11.02 -15.01
C CYS A 186 30.41 -9.85 -14.79
N VAL A 187 31.45 -10.03 -13.95
CA VAL A 187 32.43 -8.97 -13.63
C VAL A 187 33.16 -8.54 -14.90
N SER A 188 33.59 -9.49 -15.74
CA SER A 188 34.27 -9.18 -17.01
C SER A 188 33.39 -8.35 -17.95
N ASN A 189 32.11 -8.73 -18.10
CA ASN A 189 31.16 -8.01 -18.94
C ASN A 189 30.84 -6.62 -18.37
N ALA A 190 30.65 -6.50 -17.06
CA ALA A 190 30.45 -5.22 -16.39
C ALA A 190 31.68 -4.31 -16.56
N VAL A 191 32.90 -4.82 -16.38
CA VAL A 191 34.14 -4.04 -16.59
C VAL A 191 34.23 -3.49 -18.00
N LYS A 192 33.91 -4.27 -19.05
CA LYS A 192 33.96 -3.81 -20.45
C LYS A 192 33.05 -2.60 -20.73
N VAL A 193 31.92 -2.53 -20.02
CA VAL A 193 30.97 -1.41 -20.16
C VAL A 193 31.42 -0.24 -19.29
N LEU A 194 31.76 -0.51 -18.02
CA LEU A 194 32.16 0.50 -17.03
C LEU A 194 33.48 1.19 -17.38
N SER A 195 34.41 0.50 -18.04
CA SER A 195 35.71 1.07 -18.44
C SER A 195 35.61 2.15 -19.50
N ARG A 196 34.43 2.36 -20.09
CA ARG A 196 34.15 3.49 -20.99
C ARG A 196 34.00 4.81 -20.22
N ILE A 197 33.69 4.73 -18.92
CA ILE A 197 33.34 5.88 -18.08
C ILE A 197 34.34 6.04 -16.93
N PHE A 198 34.85 4.93 -16.40
CA PHE A 198 35.75 4.92 -15.25
C PHE A 198 37.11 4.33 -15.58
N ALA A 199 38.13 4.76 -14.82
CA ALA A 199 39.42 4.10 -14.78
C ALA A 199 39.26 2.61 -14.42
N GLN A 200 40.12 1.75 -14.96
CA GLN A 200 39.94 0.29 -14.94
C GLN A 200 39.80 -0.31 -13.54
N ASN A 201 40.52 0.23 -12.55
CA ASN A 201 40.43 -0.16 -11.14
C ASN A 201 39.07 0.22 -10.51
N VAL A 202 38.55 1.41 -10.83
CA VAL A 202 37.24 1.89 -10.35
C VAL A 202 36.11 1.11 -11.02
N ALA A 203 36.20 0.92 -12.35
CA ALA A 203 35.28 0.08 -13.12
C ALA A 203 35.19 -1.34 -12.55
N ARG A 204 36.33 -1.94 -12.18
CA ARG A 204 36.36 -3.28 -11.57
C ARG A 204 35.71 -3.34 -10.19
N ARG A 205 35.95 -2.35 -9.32
CA ARG A 205 35.28 -2.29 -8.01
C ARG A 205 33.77 -2.15 -8.14
N TYR A 206 33.30 -1.32 -9.06
CA TYR A 206 31.87 -1.25 -9.37
C TYR A 206 31.39 -2.59 -9.90
N ALA A 207 32.01 -3.16 -10.93
CA ALA A 207 31.64 -4.48 -11.49
C ALA A 207 31.55 -5.59 -10.43
N GLU A 208 32.50 -5.65 -9.51
CA GLU A 208 32.48 -6.59 -8.39
C GLU A 208 31.29 -6.32 -7.47
N SER A 209 31.00 -5.06 -7.12
CA SER A 209 29.79 -4.71 -6.36
C SER A 209 28.50 -5.11 -7.10
N ILE A 210 28.40 -4.80 -8.40
CA ILE A 210 27.27 -5.14 -9.29
C ILE A 210 27.01 -6.65 -9.26
N CYS A 211 28.06 -7.43 -9.51
CA CYS A 211 27.96 -8.87 -9.65
C CYS A 211 27.87 -9.57 -8.28
N SER A 212 28.35 -8.95 -7.20
CA SER A 212 28.25 -9.52 -5.84
C SER A 212 26.87 -9.36 -5.22
N GLY A 213 26.11 -8.36 -5.65
CA GLY A 213 24.76 -8.07 -5.15
C GLY A 213 23.68 -9.03 -5.66
N GLY A 214 24.01 -9.88 -6.63
CA GLY A 214 23.03 -10.63 -7.42
C GLY A 214 22.28 -9.70 -8.37
N ASN A 215 22.12 -10.12 -9.63
CA ASN A 215 21.32 -9.51 -10.70
C ASN A 215 20.87 -8.04 -10.51
N SER A 216 21.62 -7.08 -11.04
CA SER A 216 21.21 -5.66 -11.03
C SER A 216 21.15 -5.05 -12.43
N ILE A 217 20.13 -4.21 -12.66
CA ILE A 217 19.90 -3.54 -13.94
C ILE A 217 20.59 -2.19 -13.89
N TYR A 218 21.61 -2.00 -14.72
CA TYR A 218 22.29 -0.70 -14.80
C TYR A 218 21.81 0.02 -16.04
N ILE A 219 21.26 1.21 -15.84
CA ILE A 219 20.93 2.11 -16.95
C ILE A 219 22.14 3.03 -17.12
N PHE A 220 22.81 2.85 -18.25
CA PHE A 220 23.85 3.78 -18.67
C PHE A 220 23.15 4.85 -19.48
N ALA A 221 23.46 6.11 -19.26
CA ALA A 221 22.91 7.17 -20.07
C ALA A 221 24.05 8.12 -20.43
N ARG A 222 24.45 8.10 -21.72
CA ARG A 222 25.50 8.90 -22.37
C ARG A 222 26.84 8.97 -21.60
N ASP A 223 26.95 9.85 -20.60
CA ASP A 223 28.17 10.18 -19.85
C ASP A 223 28.05 9.94 -18.33
N SER A 224 26.96 9.29 -17.90
CA SER A 224 26.70 9.02 -16.49
C SER A 224 26.15 7.62 -16.29
N ILE A 225 26.62 6.97 -15.22
CA ILE A 225 26.02 5.72 -14.77
C ILE A 225 24.86 6.07 -13.86
N ILE A 226 23.67 5.80 -14.35
CA ILE A 226 22.47 5.89 -13.55
C ILE A 226 22.19 4.46 -13.08
N ALA A 227 22.86 4.10 -12.00
CA ALA A 227 22.65 2.82 -11.34
C ALA A 227 21.22 2.80 -10.80
N VAL A 228 20.34 2.13 -11.52
CA VAL A 228 19.01 1.84 -11.04
C VAL A 228 19.11 0.55 -10.25
N ASP A 229 19.53 0.67 -8.99
CA ASP A 229 19.70 -0.47 -8.09
C ASP A 229 18.35 -1.16 -7.88
N VAL A 230 18.13 -2.23 -8.66
CA VAL A 230 17.05 -3.19 -8.39
C VAL A 230 17.63 -4.18 -7.40
N ARG A 231 17.64 -3.83 -6.11
CA ARG A 231 18.07 -4.77 -5.07
C ARG A 231 17.21 -6.02 -5.16
N TYR A 232 17.87 -7.17 -5.10
CA TYR A 232 17.27 -8.49 -5.30
C TYR A 232 15.91 -8.67 -4.60
N SER A 233 14.86 -8.69 -5.41
CA SER A 233 13.73 -9.59 -5.21
C SER A 233 13.96 -10.76 -6.17
N PRO A 234 13.77 -12.04 -5.77
CA PRO A 234 13.86 -13.20 -6.67
C PRO A 234 12.79 -13.22 -7.78
N ARG A 235 12.19 -12.07 -8.10
CA ARG A 235 10.99 -11.89 -8.90
C ARG A 235 11.34 -11.14 -10.19
N ASP A 236 10.63 -11.44 -11.28
CA ASP A 236 10.81 -10.79 -12.60
C ASP A 236 10.42 -9.30 -12.52
N VAL A 237 11.42 -8.44 -12.26
CA VAL A 237 11.26 -6.97 -12.24
C VAL A 237 11.36 -6.43 -13.66
N ARG A 238 10.38 -5.63 -14.05
CA ARG A 238 10.29 -4.96 -15.34
C ARG A 238 10.20 -3.45 -15.14
N VAL A 239 10.93 -2.70 -15.97
CA VAL A 239 10.89 -1.23 -15.97
C VAL A 239 9.99 -0.76 -17.10
N TYR A 240 9.06 0.15 -16.79
CA TYR A 240 8.17 0.79 -17.75
C TYR A 240 8.36 2.31 -17.74
N TYR A 241 7.96 2.97 -18.82
CA TYR A 241 7.87 4.42 -18.89
C TYR A 241 6.41 4.80 -18.65
N GLU A 242 6.11 5.42 -17.51
CA GLU A 242 4.73 5.75 -17.13
C GLU A 242 4.26 7.06 -17.74
N SER A 243 5.17 8.02 -17.90
CA SER A 243 4.92 9.32 -18.51
C SER A 243 6.23 9.94 -18.98
N CYS A 244 6.14 10.90 -19.90
CA CYS A 244 7.27 11.61 -20.47
C CYS A 244 6.85 13.01 -20.88
N ILE A 245 7.81 13.92 -20.94
CA ILE A 245 7.62 15.27 -21.45
C ILE A 245 8.86 15.69 -22.23
N ASP A 246 8.61 16.41 -23.32
CA ASP A 246 9.63 17.13 -24.05
C ASP A 246 9.31 18.63 -23.98
N ALA A 247 10.06 19.35 -23.15
CA ALA A 247 9.91 20.78 -22.93
C ALA A 247 11.08 21.54 -23.59
N GLU A 248 10.95 22.86 -23.70
CA GLU A 248 11.97 23.71 -24.32
C GLU A 248 13.36 23.54 -23.67
N LYS A 249 13.40 23.44 -22.33
CA LYS A 249 14.64 23.42 -21.55
C LYS A 249 15.07 22.02 -21.09
N TYR A 250 14.16 21.05 -21.10
CA TYR A 250 14.45 19.70 -20.61
C TYR A 250 13.57 18.66 -21.29
N ALA A 251 14.06 17.43 -21.35
CA ALA A 251 13.24 16.24 -21.61
C ALA A 251 13.23 15.37 -20.35
N MET A 252 12.12 14.70 -20.05
CA MET A 252 12.03 13.83 -18.87
C MET A 252 11.17 12.61 -19.15
N VAL A 253 11.51 11.49 -18.52
CA VAL A 253 10.72 10.27 -18.50
C VAL A 253 10.59 9.76 -17.07
N LYS A 254 9.38 9.36 -16.68
CA LYS A 254 9.11 8.72 -15.41
C LYS A 254 9.20 7.21 -15.55
N LEU A 255 10.20 6.64 -14.90
CA LEU A 255 10.49 5.22 -14.85
C LEU A 255 9.76 4.58 -13.67
N VAL A 256 9.18 3.41 -13.90
CA VAL A 256 8.54 2.61 -12.86
C VAL A 256 9.05 1.17 -12.95
N ALA A 257 9.68 0.68 -11.89
CA ALA A 257 9.93 -0.75 -11.74
C ALA A 257 8.75 -1.42 -11.07
N VAL A 258 8.31 -2.51 -11.67
CA VAL A 258 7.26 -3.37 -11.13
C VAL A 258 7.70 -4.82 -11.16
N VAL A 259 7.28 -5.55 -10.14
CA VAL A 259 7.29 -7.01 -10.16
C VAL A 259 6.02 -7.49 -10.85
N THR A 260 6.18 -8.30 -11.89
CA THR A 260 5.03 -8.90 -12.59
C THR A 260 4.89 -10.40 -12.29
N THR A 261 3.66 -10.88 -12.15
CA THR A 261 3.33 -12.30 -12.02
C THR A 261 2.00 -12.54 -12.73
N ASP A 262 1.89 -13.59 -13.54
CA ASP A 262 0.66 -13.94 -14.28
C ASP A 262 0.02 -12.78 -15.08
N ARG A 263 0.86 -11.93 -15.70
CA ARG A 263 0.43 -10.71 -16.42
C ARG A 263 -0.34 -9.71 -15.53
N GLU A 264 0.02 -9.64 -14.25
CA GLU A 264 -0.46 -8.64 -13.30
C GLU A 264 0.72 -7.92 -12.65
N VAL A 265 0.56 -6.63 -12.34
CA VAL A 265 1.50 -5.94 -11.42
C VAL A 265 1.25 -6.46 -10.01
N ASN A 266 2.22 -7.16 -9.43
CA ASN A 266 2.12 -7.65 -8.06
C ASN A 266 2.57 -6.58 -7.05
N GLU A 267 3.65 -5.87 -7.40
CA GLU A 267 4.32 -4.90 -6.54
C GLU A 267 5.00 -3.82 -7.40
N VAL A 268 5.06 -2.60 -6.86
CA VAL A 268 5.82 -1.48 -7.41
C VAL A 268 7.05 -1.33 -6.54
N ASP A 269 8.22 -1.53 -7.14
CA ASP A 269 9.49 -1.57 -6.42
C ASP A 269 9.99 -0.14 -6.16
N TRP A 270 10.13 0.64 -7.25
CA TRP A 270 10.48 2.04 -7.16
C TRP A 270 9.90 2.84 -8.33
N VAL A 271 9.85 4.15 -8.14
CA VAL A 271 9.50 5.14 -9.15
C VAL A 271 10.65 6.14 -9.22
N ALA A 272 11.06 6.53 -10.42
CA ALA A 272 12.12 7.49 -10.62
C ALA A 272 11.83 8.44 -11.79
N LEU A 273 12.41 9.62 -11.75
CA LEU A 273 12.43 10.58 -12.84
C LEU A 273 13.82 10.61 -13.45
N LEU A 274 13.92 10.25 -14.72
CA LEU A 274 15.11 10.44 -15.53
C LEU A 274 14.90 11.68 -16.39
N GLY A 275 15.72 12.70 -16.18
CA GLY A 275 15.67 13.94 -16.94
C GLY A 275 16.96 14.23 -17.69
N TYR A 276 16.82 15.04 -18.73
CA TYR A 276 17.88 15.58 -19.55
C TYR A 276 17.69 17.10 -19.61
N ASP A 277 18.63 17.83 -19.04
CA ASP A 277 18.72 19.29 -19.17
C ASP A 277 19.35 19.60 -20.54
N LYS A 278 18.60 20.26 -21.41
CA LYS A 278 19.03 20.59 -22.78
C LYS A 278 20.04 21.74 -22.81
N LEU A 279 20.02 22.61 -21.81
CA LEU A 279 20.91 23.77 -21.71
C LEU A 279 22.28 23.35 -21.19
N ALA A 280 22.30 22.54 -20.13
CA ALA A 280 23.53 22.04 -19.53
C ALA A 280 24.08 20.78 -20.24
N ASN A 281 23.29 20.14 -21.11
CA ASN A 281 23.60 18.83 -21.69
C ASN A 281 23.90 17.79 -20.60
N GLN A 282 23.05 17.76 -19.56
CA GLN A 282 23.26 16.92 -18.37
C GLN A 282 22.06 16.01 -18.11
N LEU A 283 22.37 14.80 -17.64
CA LEU A 283 21.38 13.82 -17.23
C LEU A 283 21.24 13.82 -15.71
N PHE A 284 20.01 13.63 -15.22
CA PHE A 284 19.74 13.47 -13.80
C PHE A 284 18.74 12.35 -13.55
N LEU A 285 18.93 11.61 -12.47
CA LEU A 285 17.95 10.64 -11.96
C LEU A 285 17.59 10.99 -10.53
N HIS A 286 16.29 11.04 -10.25
CA HIS A 286 15.80 11.11 -8.88
C HIS A 286 14.76 10.05 -8.61
N TYR A 287 14.96 9.28 -7.54
CA TYR A 287 13.92 8.43 -6.98
C TYR A 287 12.84 9.28 -6.34
N VAL A 288 11.58 8.95 -6.61
CA VAL A 288 10.42 9.64 -6.07
C VAL A 288 9.54 8.67 -5.27
N PRO A 289 8.70 9.17 -4.34
CA PRO A 289 7.81 8.32 -3.56
C PRO A 289 6.91 7.45 -4.44
N PRO A 290 6.71 6.16 -4.12
CA PRO A 290 5.81 5.28 -4.87
C PRO A 290 4.36 5.79 -4.94
N THR A 291 3.96 6.65 -4.01
CA THR A 291 2.66 7.34 -3.99
C THR A 291 2.45 8.27 -5.20
N LEU A 292 3.51 8.70 -5.88
CA LEU A 292 3.46 9.50 -7.11
C LEU A 292 3.38 8.65 -8.39
N LEU A 293 3.26 7.33 -8.28
CA LEU A 293 3.12 6.41 -9.42
C LEU A 293 2.06 6.87 -10.42
N LEU A 294 0.90 7.30 -9.93
CA LEU A 294 -0.25 7.70 -10.77
C LEU A 294 -0.33 9.21 -11.03
N ALA A 295 0.56 10.00 -10.44
CA ALA A 295 0.67 11.42 -10.72
C ALA A 295 1.37 11.64 -12.07
N ASP A 296 1.06 12.72 -12.79
CA ASP A 296 1.79 13.05 -14.02
C ASP A 296 3.27 13.39 -13.74
N ILE A 297 4.08 13.42 -14.81
CA ILE A 297 5.52 13.65 -14.71
C ILE A 297 5.85 15.05 -14.15
N GLU A 298 5.03 16.06 -14.44
CA GLU A 298 5.23 17.42 -13.93
C GLU A 298 4.95 17.50 -12.44
N ARG A 299 3.93 16.82 -11.93
CA ARG A 299 3.67 16.68 -10.49
C ARG A 299 4.85 16.04 -9.77
N ALA A 300 5.42 14.99 -10.35
CA ALA A 300 6.61 14.36 -9.79
C ALA A 300 7.83 15.29 -9.85
N ARG A 301 7.98 16.10 -10.90
CA ARG A 301 9.02 17.12 -11.00
C ARG A 301 8.84 18.22 -9.94
N LEU A 302 7.62 18.69 -9.72
CA LEU A 302 7.30 19.65 -8.65
C LEU A 302 7.63 19.09 -7.26
N TRP A 303 7.51 17.77 -7.06
CA TRP A 303 7.92 17.12 -5.81
C TRP A 303 9.44 17.21 -5.61
N LEU A 304 10.24 17.01 -6.66
CA LEU A 304 11.70 17.20 -6.59
C LEU A 304 12.09 18.63 -6.19
N LEU A 305 11.27 19.60 -6.56
CA LEU A 305 11.46 21.01 -6.20
C LEU A 305 10.89 21.37 -4.82
N GLY A 306 10.30 20.42 -4.10
CA GLY A 306 9.66 20.66 -2.80
C GLY A 306 8.35 21.43 -2.87
N LEU A 307 7.73 21.55 -4.04
CA LEU A 307 6.51 22.36 -4.26
C LEU A 307 5.21 21.57 -4.01
N VAL A 308 5.31 20.25 -3.86
CA VAL A 308 4.18 19.36 -3.54
C VAL A 308 4.62 18.27 -2.56
N ASP A 309 3.66 17.73 -1.80
CA ASP A 309 3.88 16.63 -0.86
C ASP A 309 4.11 15.27 -1.57
N ASN A 310 4.36 14.22 -0.79
CA ASN A 310 4.53 12.85 -1.30
C ASN A 310 3.31 12.31 -2.07
N TRP A 311 2.16 12.98 -2.02
CA TRP A 311 0.95 12.63 -2.75
C TRP A 311 0.69 13.55 -3.95
N GLY A 312 1.60 14.47 -4.25
CA GLY A 312 1.51 15.43 -5.33
C GLY A 312 0.57 16.59 -5.05
N ARG A 313 0.15 16.79 -3.79
CA ARG A 313 -0.69 17.91 -3.38
C ARG A 313 0.17 19.13 -3.12
N ARG A 314 -0.26 20.30 -3.60
CA ARG A 314 0.44 21.55 -3.33
C ARG A 314 0.47 21.82 -1.84
N GLU A 315 1.64 22.10 -1.30
CA GLU A 315 1.73 22.67 0.04
C GLU A 315 1.17 24.10 -0.04
N LEU A 316 0.19 24.43 0.81
CA LEU A 316 -0.57 25.68 0.78
C LEU A 316 0.26 26.94 1.12
N ASN A 317 1.58 26.85 1.23
CA ASN A 317 2.45 27.90 1.82
C ASN A 317 3.55 28.45 0.89
N PHE A 318 3.46 28.29 -0.44
CA PHE A 318 4.40 28.95 -1.36
C PHE A 318 3.89 30.33 -1.81
N ALA A 319 3.89 31.29 -0.87
CA ALA A 319 3.82 32.73 -1.16
C ALA A 319 5.21 33.39 -1.17
N LEU A 320 6.30 32.61 -1.18
CA LEU A 320 7.66 33.10 -0.94
C LEU A 320 8.68 32.42 -1.86
N VAL A 321 8.51 32.46 -3.18
CA VAL A 321 9.62 32.33 -4.15
C VAL A 321 9.30 33.11 -5.44
N GLU A 322 8.77 34.32 -5.32
CA GLU A 322 8.79 35.33 -6.39
C GLU A 322 8.87 36.71 -5.71
N THR A 323 10.05 37.04 -5.18
CA THR A 323 10.49 38.42 -4.87
C THR A 323 11.96 38.54 -5.19
#